data_AF-A0AAV4VQG6-F1
#
_entry.id   AF-A0AAV4VQG6-F1
#
_cell.length_a   1.000
_cell.length_b   1.000
_cell.length_c   1.000
_cell.angle_alpha   90.00
_cell.angle_beta   90.00
_cell.angle_gamma   90.00
#
_symmetry.space_group_name_H-M   'P 1'
#
loop_
_entity.id
_entity.type
_entity.pdbx_description
1 polymer ?
#
loop_
_entity_poly.entity_id
_entity_poly.type
_entity_poly.pdbx_seq_one_letter_code
_entity_poly.pdbx_strand_id
1 'polypeptide(L)'
;MTGFPINHASDTAVCNASNELVGKHNSAFANERILKQRQCLRVVPIGQVKYEWKGKVDEFFVYGYEHKVYFKDYPQKCCCTIL
;
A
#
# COMPACT_ATOMS: atom_id res chain seq x y z
N MET A 1 -7.64 14.00 -27.65
CA MET A 1 -6.35 13.46 -27.13
C MET A 1 -6.51 13.27 -25.63
N THR A 2 -6.92 12.07 -25.24
CA THR A 2 -7.13 11.60 -23.86
C THR A 2 -5.83 11.68 -23.05
N GLY A 3 -5.91 11.82 -21.73
CA GLY A 3 -4.74 11.57 -20.88
C GLY A 3 -4.28 10.13 -21.09
N PHE A 4 -2.98 9.89 -21.26
CA PHE A 4 -2.44 8.56 -21.51
C PHE A 4 -1.91 7.94 -20.21
N PRO A 5 -2.24 6.67 -19.93
CA PRO A 5 -1.64 5.94 -18.83
C PRO A 5 -0.18 5.59 -19.13
N ILE A 6 0.58 5.31 -18.07
CA ILE A 6 1.93 4.77 -18.12
C ILE A 6 1.82 3.30 -18.56
N ASN A 7 2.37 2.94 -19.72
CA ASN A 7 2.27 1.58 -20.27
C ASN A 7 3.62 0.88 -20.48
N HIS A 8 4.73 1.55 -20.17
CA HIS A 8 6.09 1.06 -20.42
C HIS A 8 6.94 1.01 -19.13
N ALA A 9 6.30 0.99 -17.97
CA ALA A 9 7.02 0.75 -16.72
C ALA A 9 7.50 -0.71 -16.66
N SER A 10 8.63 -0.95 -15.99
CA SER A 10 9.17 -2.30 -15.79
C SER A 10 8.24 -3.17 -14.92
N ASP A 11 7.56 -2.55 -13.96
CA ASP A 11 6.58 -3.20 -13.11
C ASP A 11 5.18 -3.08 -13.74
N THR A 12 4.58 -4.22 -14.07
CA THR A 12 3.23 -4.29 -14.65
C THR A 12 2.15 -3.76 -13.71
N ALA A 13 2.36 -3.80 -12.39
CA ALA A 13 1.44 -3.22 -11.42
C ALA A 13 1.35 -1.70 -11.57
N VAL A 14 2.46 -1.04 -11.92
CA VAL A 14 2.48 0.41 -12.21
C VAL A 14 1.63 0.71 -13.45
N CYS A 15 1.77 -0.10 -14.51
CA CYS A 15 0.98 0.07 -15.73
C CYS A 15 -0.52 -0.12 -15.46
N ASN A 16 -0.88 -1.17 -14.72
CA ASN A 16 -2.27 -1.47 -14.37
C ASN A 16 -2.89 -0.36 -13.52
N ALA A 17 -2.17 0.09 -12.47
CA ALA A 17 -2.62 1.18 -11.61
C ALA A 17 -2.79 2.49 -12.39
N SER A 18 -1.90 2.78 -13.33
CA SER A 18 -2.00 3.97 -14.19
C SER A 18 -3.24 3.93 -15.08
N ASN A 19 -3.52 2.79 -15.72
CA ASN A 19 -4.72 2.57 -16.52
C ASN A 19 -5.99 2.75 -15.69
N GLU A 20 -6.02 2.19 -14.48
CA GLU A 20 -7.16 2.33 -13.56
C GLU A 20 -7.39 3.79 -13.15
N LEU A 21 -6.33 4.54 -12.83
CA LEU A 21 -6.43 5.95 -12.45
C LEU A 21 -6.93 6.85 -13.58
N VAL A 22 -6.51 6.59 -14.82
CA VAL A 22 -7.00 7.31 -16.00
C VAL A 22 -8.46 6.93 -16.28
N GLY A 23 -8.80 5.63 -16.18
CA GLY A 23 -10.17 5.15 -16.34
C GLY A 23 -11.14 5.76 -15.33
N LYS A 24 -10.74 5.81 -14.05
CA LYS A 24 -11.51 6.46 -12.97
C LYS A 24 -11.73 7.95 -13.21
N HIS A 25 -10.73 8.66 -13.74
CA HIS A 25 -10.90 10.07 -14.06
C HIS A 25 -11.89 10.25 -15.22
N ASN A 26 -11.73 9.48 -16.29
CA ASN A 26 -12.62 9.56 -17.45
C ASN A 26 -14.08 9.21 -17.09
N SER A 27 -14.30 8.26 -16.18
CA SER A 27 -15.65 7.93 -15.71
C SER A 27 -16.26 9.00 -14.80
N ALA A 28 -15.44 9.68 -13.99
CA ALA A 28 -15.88 10.76 -13.12
C ALA A 28 -16.16 12.07 -13.89
N PHE A 29 -15.40 12.35 -14.96
CA PHE A 29 -15.45 13.60 -15.72
C PHE A 29 -15.61 13.34 -17.22
N ALA A 30 -16.74 12.73 -17.62
CA ALA A 30 -16.96 12.23 -18.99
C ALA A 30 -16.88 13.31 -20.10
N ASN A 31 -17.16 14.57 -19.77
CA ASN A 31 -17.13 15.69 -20.71
C ASN A 31 -15.85 16.55 -20.61
N GLU A 32 -14.93 16.18 -19.73
CA GLU A 32 -13.69 16.91 -19.51
C GLU A 32 -12.51 16.18 -20.12
N ARG A 33 -11.36 16.86 -20.14
CA ARG A 33 -10.12 16.33 -20.69
C ARG A 33 -9.00 16.43 -19.68
N ILE A 34 -8.32 15.31 -19.45
CA ILE A 34 -7.08 15.28 -18.68
C ILE A 34 -5.99 16.03 -19.44
N LEU A 35 -5.58 17.20 -18.92
CA LEU A 35 -4.42 17.94 -19.43
C LEU A 35 -3.12 17.44 -18.81
N LYS A 36 -3.14 17.21 -17.49
CA LYS A 36 -2.04 16.66 -16.70
C LYS A 36 -2.61 15.87 -15.52
N GLN A 37 -2.07 14.69 -15.26
CA GLN A 37 -2.40 13.89 -14.07
C GLN A 37 -1.10 13.41 -13.43
N ARG A 38 -0.81 13.89 -12.22
CA ARG A 38 0.37 13.46 -11.48
C ARG A 38 0.07 12.13 -10.80
N GLN A 39 0.85 11.10 -11.10
CA GLN A 39 0.81 9.81 -10.42
C GLN A 39 2.04 9.70 -9.51
N CYS A 40 1.83 9.27 -8.28
CA CYS A 40 2.89 9.17 -7.28
C CYS A 40 3.01 7.71 -6.82
N LEU A 41 4.19 7.12 -6.99
CA LEU A 41 4.51 5.83 -6.40
C LEU A 41 5.01 6.04 -4.98
N ARG A 42 4.47 5.27 -4.04
CA ARG A 42 4.88 5.29 -2.64
C ARG A 42 5.32 3.89 -2.24
N VAL A 43 6.56 3.77 -1.79
CA VAL A 43 7.09 2.54 -1.19
C VAL A 43 6.89 2.64 0.31
N VAL A 44 6.37 1.57 0.91
CA VAL A 44 6.26 1.43 2.37
C VAL A 44 7.21 0.32 2.78
N PRO A 45 8.31 0.62 3.52
CA PRO A 45 9.18 -0.43 4.02
C PRO A 45 8.42 -1.30 5.01
N ILE A 46 8.64 -2.61 4.95
CA ILE A 46 8.07 -3.59 5.87
C ILE A 46 9.22 -4.46 6.40
N GLY A 47 9.39 -4.49 7.71
CA GLY A 47 10.26 -5.41 8.43
C GLY A 47 9.45 -6.55 9.03
N GLN A 48 9.84 -7.78 8.74
CA GLN A 48 9.27 -8.98 9.35
C GLN A 48 10.15 -9.39 10.54
N VAL A 49 9.55 -9.50 11.72
CA VAL A 49 10.24 -9.95 12.93
C VAL A 49 9.69 -11.32 13.32
N LYS A 50 10.57 -12.33 13.29
CA LYS A 50 10.27 -13.67 13.80
C LYS A 50 10.76 -13.76 15.24
N TYR A 51 9.93 -14.28 16.12
CA TYR A 51 10.26 -14.43 17.53
C TYR A 51 9.80 -15.78 18.06
N GLU A 52 10.44 -16.23 19.14
CA GLU A 52 10.01 -17.39 19.90
C GLU A 52 9.65 -16.95 21.32
N TRP A 53 8.46 -17.32 21.78
CA TRP A 53 7.99 -17.01 23.13
C TRP A 53 7.28 -18.21 23.73
N LYS A 54 7.77 -18.66 24.90
CA LYS A 54 7.21 -19.83 25.62
C LYS A 54 7.05 -21.07 24.72
N GLY A 55 8.02 -21.31 23.84
CA GLY A 55 8.00 -22.43 22.88
C GLY A 55 7.07 -22.25 21.69
N LYS A 56 6.42 -21.09 21.52
CA LYS A 56 5.67 -20.74 20.31
C LYS A 56 6.51 -19.83 19.43
N VAL A 57 6.72 -20.23 18.18
CA VAL A 57 7.30 -19.38 17.14
C VAL A 57 6.18 -18.63 16.43
N ASP A 58 6.34 -17.33 16.26
CA ASP A 58 5.37 -16.48 15.59
C ASP A 58 6.07 -15.25 14.97
N GLU A 59 5.30 -14.38 14.35
CA GLU A 59 5.82 -13.19 13.68
C GLU A 59 4.94 -11.96 13.84
N PHE A 60 5.57 -10.80 13.72
CA PHE A 60 4.88 -9.52 13.56
C PHE A 60 5.60 -8.66 12.51
N PHE A 61 4.88 -7.67 12.00
CA PHE A 61 5.37 -6.81 10.93
C PHE A 61 5.46 -5.37 11.43
N VAL A 62 6.61 -4.72 11.22
CA VAL A 62 6.79 -3.29 11.42
C VAL A 62 6.77 -2.62 10.06
N TYR A 63 5.97 -1.58 9.87
CA TYR A 63 5.80 -0.96 8.56
C TYR A 63 5.78 0.55 8.61
N GLY A 64 6.19 1.15 7.49
CA GLY A 64 6.26 2.59 7.33
C GLY A 64 7.37 3.26 8.13
N TYR A 65 7.51 4.57 7.92
CA TYR A 65 8.51 5.39 8.61
C TYR A 65 8.11 5.76 10.04
N GLU A 66 6.83 5.56 10.39
CA GLU A 66 6.27 5.82 11.72
C GLU A 66 6.41 4.60 12.67
N HIS A 67 7.11 3.55 12.23
CA HIS A 67 7.31 2.30 13.00
C HIS A 67 6.00 1.66 13.48
N LYS A 68 4.96 1.66 12.64
CA LYS A 68 3.68 1.03 12.97
C LYS A 68 3.83 -0.47 13.05
N VAL A 69 3.17 -1.10 14.02
CA VAL A 69 3.25 -2.55 14.25
C VAL A 69 1.93 -3.20 13.86
N TYR A 70 1.99 -4.17 12.95
CA TYR A 70 0.91 -5.11 12.68
C TYR A 70 1.24 -6.45 13.35
N PHE A 71 0.46 -6.79 14.37
CA PHE A 71 0.63 -8.02 15.13
C PHE A 71 -0.72 -8.73 15.23
N LYS A 72 -0.91 -9.75 14.38
CA LYS A 72 -2.18 -10.48 14.29
C LYS A 72 -2.55 -11.19 15.59
N ASP A 73 -1.59 -11.91 16.16
CA ASP A 73 -1.80 -12.78 17.33
C ASP A 73 -0.97 -12.30 18.54
N TYR A 74 -1.14 -11.03 18.92
CA TYR A 74 -0.41 -10.46 20.06
C TYR A 74 -0.63 -11.29 21.34
N PRO A 75 0.44 -11.84 21.95
CA PRO A 75 0.32 -12.86 23.00
C PRO A 75 -0.19 -12.33 24.34
N GLN A 76 -0.16 -11.01 24.56
CA GLN A 76 -0.72 -10.38 25.76
C GLN A 76 -2.00 -9.59 25.44
N LYS A 77 -3.13 -10.29 25.28
CA LYS A 77 -4.47 -9.66 25.23
C LYS A 77 -5.01 -9.26 26.63
N CYS A 78 -4.13 -9.00 27.59
CA CYS A 78 -4.53 -8.68 28.97
C CYS A 78 -5.17 -7.28 29.03
N CYS A 79 -6.01 -7.04 30.03
CA CYS A 79 -7.01 -5.97 30.18
C CYS A 79 -6.50 -4.51 30.29
N CYS A 80 -5.32 -4.19 29.77
CA CYS A 80 -4.83 -2.82 29.71
C CYS A 80 -4.29 -2.52 28.31
N THR A 81 -4.95 -1.62 27.59
CA THR A 81 -4.47 -1.02 26.35
C THR A 81 -3.07 -0.43 26.59
N ILE A 82 -2.05 -1.01 25.97
CA ILE A 82 -0.80 -0.30 25.75
C ILE A 82 -1.02 0.52 24.49
N LEU A 83 -1.14 1.83 24.68
CA LEU A 83 -1.15 2.85 23.62
C LEU A 83 0.18 2.87 22.87
#